data_AF-A0A820FYL9-F1
#
_entry.id   AF-A0A820FYL9-F1
#
_cell.length_a   1.000
_cell.length_b   1.000
_cell.length_c   1.000
_cell.angle_alpha   90.00
_cell.angle_beta   90.00
_cell.angle_gamma   90.00
#
_symmetry.space_group_name_H-M   'P 1'
#
loop_
_entity.id
_entity.type
_entity.pdbx_description
1 polymer ?
#
loop_
_entity_poly.entity_id
_entity_poly.type
_entity_poly.pdbx_seq_one_letter_code
_entity_poly.pdbx_strand_id
1 'polypeptide(L)'
;VGIVASTTLSDFYQCGYIEVTREDLNHFDTMSKINYITKINGKKTMIPNHIIKRHAGVLGLCAIVLSSPYDIPIYIPDVLMSLCQHSHDPDLIQKSIKQCLSEFRRTHHDSWHEHKEQFIEDQLMILTDMLISHNYYI
;
A
#
# COMPACT_ATOMS: atom_id res chain seq x y z
N VAL A 1 7.94 13.44 -6.85
CA VAL A 1 6.73 14.23 -6.53
C VAL A 1 5.69 13.39 -5.79
N GLY A 2 5.24 12.24 -6.35
CA GLY A 2 4.20 11.41 -5.71
C GLY A 2 4.50 10.91 -4.29
N ILE A 3 5.75 10.50 -3.99
CA ILE A 3 6.13 10.00 -2.65
C ILE A 3 5.99 11.09 -1.58
N VAL A 4 6.43 12.32 -1.87
CA VAL A 4 6.34 13.44 -0.91
C VAL A 4 4.88 13.78 -0.61
N ALA A 5 4.01 13.75 -1.63
CA ALA A 5 2.57 13.96 -1.43
C ALA A 5 1.92 12.85 -0.58
N SER A 6 2.33 11.60 -0.76
CA SER A 6 1.89 10.46 0.07
C SER A 6 2.30 10.66 1.54
N THR A 7 3.55 11.08 1.79
CA THR A 7 4.02 11.38 3.15
C THR A 7 3.21 12.52 3.78
N THR A 8 3.01 13.64 3.09
CA THR A 8 2.21 14.75 3.60
C THR A 8 0.76 14.34 3.90
N LEU A 9 0.15 13.51 3.05
CA LEU A 9 -1.19 12.99 3.30
C LEU A 9 -1.24 12.08 4.53
N SER A 10 -0.21 11.22 4.70
CA SER A 10 -0.05 10.40 5.91
C SER A 10 0.02 11.27 7.17
N ASP A 11 0.79 12.35 7.12
CA ASP A 11 0.94 13.27 8.26
C ASP A 11 -0.38 13.98 8.59
N PHE A 12 -1.19 14.36 7.60
CA PHE A 12 -2.51 14.97 7.82
C PHE A 12 -3.51 14.01 8.46
N TYR A 13 -3.51 12.74 8.05
CA TYR A 13 -4.31 11.71 8.71
C TYR A 13 -3.82 11.46 10.14
N GLN A 14 -2.50 11.32 10.32
CA GLN A 14 -1.89 11.02 11.61
C GLN A 14 -2.15 12.12 12.65
N CYS A 15 -2.06 13.39 12.27
CA CYS A 15 -2.33 14.49 13.19
C CYS A 15 -3.83 14.80 13.37
N GLY A 16 -4.72 14.03 12.73
CA GLY A 16 -6.17 14.22 12.82
C GLY A 16 -6.67 15.48 12.12
N TYR A 17 -5.86 16.08 11.24
CA TYR A 17 -6.31 17.22 10.42
C TYR A 17 -7.34 16.77 9.37
N ILE A 18 -7.20 15.55 8.88
CA ILE A 18 -8.17 14.86 8.01
C ILE A 18 -8.45 13.51 8.65
N GLU A 19 -9.70 13.07 8.67
CA GLU A 19 -10.07 11.72 9.10
C GLU A 19 -10.00 10.76 7.91
N VAL A 20 -9.52 9.53 8.13
CA VAL A 20 -9.57 8.49 7.10
C VAL A 20 -11.02 8.04 6.92
N THR A 21 -11.62 8.35 5.78
CA THR A 21 -13.01 7.97 5.50
C THR A 21 -13.09 6.69 4.67
N ARG A 22 -14.28 6.06 4.64
CA ARG A 22 -14.56 4.94 3.73
C ARG A 22 -14.48 5.37 2.26
N GLU A 23 -14.75 6.64 1.97
CA GLU A 23 -14.66 7.18 0.62
C GLU A 23 -13.21 7.23 0.16
N ASP A 24 -12.28 7.62 1.05
CA ASP A 24 -10.84 7.61 0.77
C ASP A 24 -10.33 6.20 0.50
N LEU A 25 -10.69 5.23 1.35
CA LEU A 25 -10.34 3.83 1.18
C LEU A 25 -10.79 3.31 -0.20
N ASN A 26 -12.07 3.53 -0.54
CA ASN A 26 -12.63 3.10 -1.82
C ASN A 26 -12.02 3.82 -3.02
N HIS A 27 -11.71 5.12 -2.88
CA HIS A 27 -11.13 5.92 -3.94
C HIS A 27 -9.73 5.42 -4.30
N PHE A 28 -8.85 5.25 -3.31
CA PHE A 28 -7.50 4.79 -3.55
C PHE A 28 -7.44 3.33 -3.99
N ASP A 29 -8.31 2.46 -3.46
CA ASP A 29 -8.44 1.07 -3.92
C ASP A 29 -8.94 0.98 -5.38
N THR A 30 -9.91 1.80 -5.76
CA THR A 30 -10.38 1.87 -7.16
C THR A 30 -9.26 2.35 -8.09
N MET A 31 -8.50 3.36 -7.66
CA MET A 31 -7.37 3.87 -8.43
C MET A 31 -6.26 2.83 -8.58
N SER A 32 -5.91 2.10 -7.51
CA SER A 32 -4.87 1.08 -7.54
C SER A 32 -5.23 -0.05 -8.51
N LYS A 33 -6.51 -0.37 -8.67
CA LYS A 33 -6.99 -1.43 -9.56
C LYS A 33 -7.08 -1.05 -11.05
N ILE A 34 -6.77 0.19 -11.43
CA ILE A 34 -6.80 0.64 -12.83
C ILE A 34 -5.91 -0.26 -13.70
N ASN A 35 -6.50 -0.84 -14.75
CA ASN A 35 -5.75 -1.62 -15.73
C ASN A 35 -4.92 -0.69 -16.61
N TYR A 36 -3.60 -0.88 -16.57
CA TYR A 36 -2.63 -0.08 -17.31
C TYR A 36 -2.05 -0.80 -18.54
N ILE A 37 -2.47 -2.03 -18.80
CA ILE A 37 -2.04 -2.82 -19.96
C ILE A 37 -3.23 -2.97 -20.91
N THR A 38 -3.03 -2.58 -22.16
CA THR A 38 -3.97 -2.84 -23.24
C THR A 38 -3.32 -3.70 -24.33
N LYS A 39 -4.14 -4.30 -25.20
CA LYS A 39 -3.67 -5.03 -26.38
C LYS A 39 -3.87 -4.15 -27.61
N ILE A 40 -2.77 -3.78 -28.27
CA ILE A 40 -2.78 -3.07 -29.55
C ILE A 40 -2.14 -4.00 -30.58
N ASN A 41 -2.89 -4.39 -31.61
CA ASN A 41 -2.42 -5.32 -32.66
C ASN A 41 -1.82 -6.63 -32.11
N GLY A 42 -2.44 -7.20 -31.06
CA GLY A 42 -1.97 -8.42 -30.41
C GLY A 42 -0.77 -8.25 -29.46
N LYS A 43 -0.13 -7.08 -29.44
CA LYS A 43 0.98 -6.77 -28.51
C LYS A 43 0.44 -6.09 -27.25
N LYS A 44 0.96 -6.50 -26.08
CA LYS A 44 0.69 -5.81 -24.81
C LYS A 44 1.40 -4.45 -24.83
N THR A 45 0.66 -3.38 -24.58
CA THR A 45 1.18 -2.01 -24.52
C THR A 45 0.74 -1.37 -23.21
N MET A 46 1.67 -0.66 -22.57
CA MET A 46 1.43 0.06 -21.33
C MET A 46 0.86 1.45 -21.61
N ILE A 47 -0.18 1.84 -20.88
CA ILE A 47 -0.83 3.16 -20.98
C ILE A 47 -0.24 4.07 -19.88
N PRO A 48 0.59 5.07 -20.22
CA PRO A 48 1.31 5.87 -19.22
C PRO A 48 0.41 6.52 -18.17
N ASN A 49 -0.70 7.16 -18.60
CA ASN A 49 -1.64 7.80 -17.67
C ASN A 49 -2.30 6.82 -16.70
N HIS A 50 -2.54 5.58 -17.12
CA HIS A 50 -3.15 4.57 -16.25
C HIS A 50 -2.15 4.07 -15.21
N ILE A 51 -0.87 3.94 -15.57
CA ILE A 51 0.20 3.61 -14.62
C ILE A 51 0.30 4.70 -13.55
N ILE A 52 0.24 5.97 -13.95
CA ILE A 52 0.30 7.10 -13.01
C ILE A 52 -0.89 7.05 -12.04
N LYS A 53 -2.11 6.82 -12.53
CA LYS A 53 -3.30 6.71 -11.67
C LYS A 53 -3.23 5.50 -10.74
N ARG A 54 -2.76 4.36 -11.24
CA ARG A 54 -2.51 3.14 -10.45
C ARG A 54 -1.52 3.40 -9.33
N HIS A 55 -0.38 4.00 -9.66
CA HIS A 55 0.64 4.34 -8.66
C HIS A 55 0.13 5.36 -7.65
N ALA A 56 -0.66 6.35 -8.07
CA ALA A 56 -1.30 7.30 -7.16
C ALA A 56 -2.26 6.60 -6.18
N GLY A 57 -3.05 5.62 -6.63
CA GLY A 57 -3.87 4.80 -5.75
C GLY A 57 -3.03 4.05 -4.71
N VAL A 58 -1.97 3.37 -5.16
CA VAL A 58 -1.02 2.67 -4.27
C VAL A 58 -0.40 3.62 -3.25
N LEU A 59 0.03 4.81 -3.67
CA LEU A 59 0.59 5.83 -2.77
C LEU A 59 -0.41 6.36 -1.75
N GLY A 60 -1.69 6.46 -2.11
CA GLY A 60 -2.76 6.81 -1.17
C GLY A 60 -3.02 5.72 -0.14
N LEU A 61 -3.06 4.44 -0.56
CA LEU A 61 -3.13 3.30 0.35
C LEU A 61 -1.92 3.25 1.30
N CYS A 62 -0.71 3.52 0.80
CA CYS A 62 0.48 3.64 1.64
C CYS A 62 0.33 4.77 2.67
N ALA A 63 -0.21 5.93 2.27
CA ALA A 63 -0.43 7.04 3.20
C ALA A 63 -1.39 6.68 4.33
N ILE A 64 -2.46 5.93 4.02
CA ILE A 64 -3.40 5.42 5.03
C ILE A 64 -2.70 4.46 6.00
N VAL A 65 -1.91 3.50 5.50
CA VAL A 65 -1.16 2.57 6.36
C VAL A 65 -0.19 3.30 7.28
N LEU A 66 0.55 4.27 6.75
CA LEU A 66 1.56 5.01 7.51
C LEU A 66 0.96 6.06 8.45
N SER A 67 -0.33 6.39 8.31
CA SER A 67 -1.01 7.36 9.17
C SER A 67 -1.29 6.85 10.59
N SER A 68 -1.21 5.54 10.81
CA SER A 68 -1.47 4.89 12.10
C SER A 68 -0.21 4.17 12.58
N PRO A 69 0.89 4.88 12.92
CA PRO A 69 2.03 4.21 13.52
C PRO A 69 1.65 3.72 14.93
N TYR A 70 2.16 2.54 15.29
CA TYR A 70 1.93 1.89 16.61
C TYR A 70 0.49 1.46 16.88
N ASP A 71 -0.39 1.45 15.87
CA ASP A 71 -1.78 1.02 16.01
C ASP A 71 -2.28 0.36 14.71
N ILE A 72 -3.22 -0.58 14.85
CA ILE A 72 -3.83 -1.27 13.71
C ILE A 72 -5.34 -1.10 13.76
N PRO A 73 -5.86 0.03 13.21
CA PRO A 73 -7.27 0.19 12.94
C PRO A 73 -7.83 -0.96 12.09
N ILE A 74 -9.12 -1.25 12.26
CA ILE A 74 -9.82 -2.38 11.61
C ILE A 74 -9.70 -2.42 10.08
N TYR A 75 -9.45 -1.29 9.42
CA TYR A 75 -9.29 -1.21 7.97
C TYR A 75 -7.84 -1.47 7.49
N ILE A 76 -6.83 -1.39 8.36
CA ILE A 76 -5.42 -1.54 7.97
C ILE A 76 -5.10 -2.94 7.43
N PRO A 77 -5.58 -4.05 8.02
CA PRO A 77 -5.35 -5.38 7.46
C PRO A 77 -5.79 -5.51 5.99
N ASP A 78 -6.98 -5.01 5.65
CA ASP A 78 -7.52 -5.07 4.30
C ASP A 78 -6.76 -4.17 3.31
N VAL A 79 -6.31 -3.00 3.77
CA VAL A 79 -5.47 -2.10 2.96
C VAL A 79 -4.11 -2.74 2.67
N LEU A 80 -3.49 -3.40 3.66
CA LEU A 80 -2.24 -4.14 3.48
C LEU A 80 -2.40 -5.29 2.48
N MET A 81 -3.51 -6.03 2.54
CA MET A 81 -3.80 -7.07 1.55
C MET A 81 -3.94 -6.51 0.14
N SER A 82 -4.60 -5.36 0.01
CA SER A 82 -4.72 -4.66 -1.27
C SER A 82 -3.34 -4.27 -1.80
N LEU A 83 -2.45 -3.74 -0.95
CA LEU A 83 -1.06 -3.44 -1.32
C LEU A 83 -0.28 -4.70 -1.76
N CYS A 84 -0.49 -5.85 -1.11
CA CYS A 84 0.18 -7.09 -1.47
C CYS A 84 -0.17 -7.59 -2.89
N GLN A 85 -1.35 -7.25 -3.42
CA GLN A 85 -1.76 -7.60 -4.79
C GLN A 85 -0.94 -6.89 -5.88
N HIS A 86 -0.18 -5.86 -5.51
CA HIS A 86 0.65 -5.07 -6.40
C HIS A 86 2.11 -5.56 -6.46
N SER A 87 2.41 -6.76 -5.96
CA SER A 87 3.74 -7.39 -6.03
C SER A 87 4.28 -7.57 -7.46
N HIS A 88 3.39 -7.66 -8.45
CA HIS A 88 3.73 -7.86 -9.86
C HIS A 88 3.63 -6.59 -10.72
N ASP A 89 3.39 -5.43 -10.10
CA ASP A 89 3.33 -4.14 -10.79
C ASP A 89 4.72 -3.68 -11.27
N PRO A 90 4.84 -2.62 -12.11
CA PRO A 90 6.14 -2.12 -12.52
C PRO A 90 7.03 -1.71 -11.34
N ASP A 91 8.36 -1.80 -11.51
CA ASP A 91 9.36 -1.57 -10.45
C ASP A 91 9.15 -0.31 -9.60
N LEU A 92 8.67 0.79 -10.22
CA LEU A 92 8.41 2.04 -9.53
C LEU A 92 7.33 1.89 -8.43
N ILE A 93 6.27 1.13 -8.72
CA ILE A 93 5.17 0.88 -7.79
C ILE A 93 5.64 -0.06 -6.68
N GLN A 94 6.35 -1.14 -7.06
CA GLN A 94 6.93 -2.07 -6.09
C GLN A 94 7.87 -1.38 -5.11
N LYS A 95 8.71 -0.43 -5.58
CA LYS A 95 9.59 0.36 -4.70
C LYS A 95 8.81 1.14 -3.64
N SER A 96 7.70 1.77 -4.02
CA SER A 96 6.86 2.50 -3.07
C SER A 96 6.20 1.57 -2.05
N ILE A 97 5.74 0.39 -2.47
CA ILE A 97 5.16 -0.61 -1.56
C ILE A 97 6.22 -1.11 -0.59
N LYS A 98 7.43 -1.43 -1.08
CA LYS A 98 8.55 -1.86 -0.24
C LYS A 98 8.89 -0.82 0.83
N GLN A 99 8.96 0.46 0.46
CA GLN A 99 9.20 1.54 1.40
C GLN A 99 8.08 1.62 2.45
N CYS A 100 6.81 1.56 2.03
CA CYS A 100 5.68 1.56 2.94
C CYS A 100 5.71 0.38 3.92
N LEU A 101 5.91 -0.85 3.42
CA LEU A 101 5.93 -2.05 4.25
C LEU A 101 7.13 -2.06 5.22
N SER A 102 8.27 -1.51 4.80
CA SER A 102 9.44 -1.32 5.67
C SER A 102 9.13 -0.37 6.83
N GLU A 103 8.51 0.77 6.54
CA GLU A 103 8.13 1.74 7.59
C GLU A 103 7.02 1.22 8.51
N PHE A 104 6.03 0.52 7.95
CA PHE A 104 5.00 -0.18 8.73
C PHE A 104 5.65 -1.19 9.69
N ARG A 105 6.53 -2.06 9.18
CA ARG A 105 7.24 -3.04 10.02
C ARG A 105 8.08 -2.36 11.09
N ARG A 106 8.79 -1.27 10.76
CA ARG A 106 9.64 -0.53 11.71
C ARG A 106 8.82 0.05 12.87
N THR A 107 7.65 0.62 12.58
CA THR A 107 6.80 1.28 13.58
C THR A 107 5.99 0.30 14.43
N HIS A 108 5.69 -0.90 13.93
CA HIS A 108 4.88 -1.90 14.64
C HIS A 108 5.70 -3.03 15.27
N HIS A 109 7.03 -2.98 15.17
CA HIS A 109 7.92 -4.06 15.58
C HIS A 109 7.78 -4.40 17.08
N ASP A 110 7.82 -3.40 17.95
CA ASP A 110 7.93 -3.61 19.39
C ASP A 110 6.65 -4.26 19.99
N SER A 111 5.49 -3.88 19.47
CA SER A 111 4.18 -4.43 19.85
C SER A 111 3.62 -5.43 18.82
N TRP A 112 4.48 -6.03 17.98
CA TRP A 112 4.01 -6.92 16.89
C TRP A 112 3.18 -8.11 17.39
N HIS A 113 3.47 -8.60 18.60
CA HIS A 113 2.76 -9.71 19.20
C HIS A 113 1.28 -9.42 19.47
N GLU A 114 0.92 -8.17 19.79
CA GLU A 114 -0.47 -7.71 19.95
C GLU A 114 -1.07 -7.34 18.58
N HIS A 115 -0.30 -6.60 17.78
CA HIS A 115 -0.73 -6.12 16.47
C HIS A 115 -1.14 -7.25 15.51
N LYS A 116 -0.42 -8.37 15.51
CA LYS A 116 -0.74 -9.52 14.66
C LYS A 116 -2.12 -10.13 14.96
N GLU A 117 -2.69 -9.91 16.15
CA GLU A 117 -4.02 -10.41 16.52
C GLU A 117 -5.15 -9.71 15.76
N GLN A 118 -4.87 -8.55 15.15
CA GLN A 118 -5.82 -7.83 14.29
C GLN A 118 -5.95 -8.43 12.88
N PHE A 119 -5.12 -9.42 12.54
CA PHE A 119 -5.12 -10.07 11.24
C PHE A 119 -5.64 -11.50 11.35
N ILE A 120 -6.29 -11.97 10.29
CA ILE A 120 -6.57 -13.41 10.15
C ILE A 120 -5.31 -14.15 9.67
N GLU A 121 -5.28 -15.47 9.88
CA GLU A 121 -4.12 -16.31 9.58
C GLU A 121 -3.64 -16.18 8.12
N ASP A 122 -4.56 -16.21 7.16
CA ASP A 122 -4.24 -16.04 5.74
C ASP A 122 -3.60 -14.69 5.43
N GLN A 123 -4.08 -13.61 6.08
CA GLN A 123 -3.52 -12.27 5.90
C GLN A 123 -2.09 -12.19 6.47
N LEU A 124 -1.85 -12.78 7.65
CA LEU A 124 -0.51 -12.84 8.24
C LEU A 124 0.45 -13.64 7.36
N MET A 125 0.00 -14.75 6.77
CA MET A 125 0.82 -15.56 5.88
C MET A 125 1.26 -14.74 4.66
N ILE A 126 0.32 -14.06 3.98
CA ILE A 126 0.61 -13.21 2.81
C ILE A 126 1.54 -12.06 3.20
N LEU A 127 1.26 -11.38 4.30
CA LEU A 127 2.05 -10.26 4.78
C LEU A 127 3.49 -10.70 5.13
N THR A 128 3.63 -11.87 5.77
CA THR A 128 4.93 -12.43 6.13
C THR A 128 5.75 -12.82 4.90
N ASP A 129 5.12 -13.50 3.92
CA ASP A 129 5.80 -13.85 2.67
C ASP A 129 6.31 -12.60 1.93
N MET A 130 5.48 -11.56 1.85
CA MET A 130 5.87 -10.28 1.28
C MET A 130 7.01 -9.65 2.09
N LEU A 131 6.90 -9.54 3.41
CA LEU A 131 7.95 -8.94 4.23
C LEU A 131 9.28 -9.71 4.14
N ILE A 132 9.27 -11.03 4.01
CA ILE A 132 10.47 -11.86 3.86
C ILE A 132 11.05 -11.74 2.44
N SER A 133 10.22 -11.87 1.41
CA SER A 133 10.60 -11.80 -0.02
C SER A 133 11.31 -10.49 -0.38
N HIS A 134 10.88 -9.37 0.20
CA HIS A 134 11.49 -8.07 -0.06
C HIS A 134 12.84 -7.84 0.65
N ASN A 135 13.29 -8.73 1.54
CA ASN A 135 14.60 -8.63 2.19
C ASN A 135 15.75 -9.27 1.39
N TYR A 136 15.48 -9.98 0.28
CA TYR A 136 16.50 -10.79 -0.43
C TYR A 136 17.02 -10.24 -1.76
N TYR A 137 16.60 -9.04 -2.18
CA TYR A 137 17.12 -8.39 -3.39
C TYR A 137 17.71 -7.03 -3.01
N ILE A 138 18.98 -7.03 -2.59
CA ILE A 138 19.85 -5.85 -2.49
C ILE A 138 20.80 -5.88 -3.68
#